data_AF-A0A3B9YF78-F1
#
_entry.id   AF-A0A3B9YF78-F1
#
_cell.length_a   1.000
_cell.length_b   1.000
_cell.length_c   1.000
_cell.angle_alpha   90.00
_cell.angle_beta   90.00
_cell.angle_gamma   90.00
#
_symmetry.space_group_name_H-M   'P 1'
#
loop_
_entity.id
_entity.type
_entity.pdbx_description
1 polymer ?
#
loop_
_entity_poly.entity_id
_entity_poly.type
_entity_poly.pdbx_seq_one_letter_code
_entity_poly.pdbx_strand_id
1 'polypeptide(L)'
;MPRTAFALLLAVLPSAALAASHTVEVRVSNGKTAYAKKFTMVDREQGSHVLPVKGKDGRYQEMIFNGLLAPLSRQPGAYELQYQVELSGGRDAEGPSIQSQSDVVLRAGEGLNAVECGSWKIDLLLDGGSFPAKNAPGNLRVGAELTGDKAKIACRQVVRPGAQANVADSLKRKGKKHGLVFNLLPGPDEKGVFLQYQLSYTPLSAPKGSFQTHGQETLILGKKSVTKKSGYQLALTAEGRLPEAERKPAKPDESQAVPMLR
;
A
#
# COMPACT_ATOMS: atom_id res chain seq x y z
N MET A 1 8.56 49.86 54.96
CA MET A 1 8.24 48.42 54.96
C MET A 1 8.20 47.94 53.51
N PRO A 2 9.25 47.28 52.99
CA PRO A 2 9.27 46.82 51.60
C PRO A 2 8.47 45.52 51.48
N ARG A 3 7.52 45.49 50.54
CA ARG A 3 6.75 44.31 50.16
C ARG A 3 7.57 43.52 49.13
N THR A 4 8.20 42.44 49.55
CA THR A 4 8.88 41.48 48.69
C THR A 4 7.83 40.69 47.90
N ALA A 5 7.68 41.01 46.61
CA ALA A 5 6.85 40.23 45.70
C ALA A 5 7.59 38.93 45.32
N PHE A 6 7.12 37.81 45.86
CA PHE A 6 7.57 36.47 45.47
C PHE A 6 6.97 36.14 44.09
N ALA A 7 7.76 36.30 43.03
CA ALA A 7 7.41 35.80 41.70
C ALA A 7 7.64 34.28 41.69
N LEU A 8 6.54 33.51 41.79
CA LEU A 8 6.55 32.06 41.68
C LEU A 8 6.75 31.69 40.20
N LEU A 9 7.99 31.37 39.82
CA LEU A 9 8.34 30.89 38.48
C LEU A 9 7.81 29.45 38.34
N LEU A 10 6.63 29.26 37.73
CA LEU A 10 6.17 27.93 37.31
C LEU A 10 7.11 27.43 36.20
N ALA A 11 8.02 26.51 36.57
CA ALA A 11 8.79 25.75 35.61
C ALA A 11 7.84 24.81 34.84
N VAL A 12 7.46 25.22 33.63
CA VAL A 12 6.76 24.35 32.68
C VAL A 12 7.78 23.31 32.22
N LEU A 13 7.83 22.16 32.89
CA LEU A 13 8.62 21.03 32.43
C LEU A 13 8.01 20.54 31.10
N PRO A 14 8.78 20.51 30.00
CA PRO A 14 8.29 19.98 28.75
C PRO A 14 8.02 18.48 28.97
N SER A 15 6.74 18.11 28.96
CA SER A 15 6.36 16.70 28.92
C SER A 15 6.76 16.17 27.55
N ALA A 16 7.93 15.55 27.47
CA ALA A 16 8.31 14.75 26.31
C ALA A 16 7.30 13.60 26.23
N ALA A 17 6.33 13.72 25.32
CA ALA A 17 5.44 12.60 25.01
C ALA A 17 6.32 11.46 24.48
N LEU A 18 6.42 10.38 25.26
CA LEU A 18 7.12 9.18 24.84
C LEU A 18 6.43 8.65 23.58
N ALA A 19 7.20 8.48 22.50
CA ALA A 19 6.71 7.88 21.28
C ALA A 19 6.23 6.46 21.56
N ALA A 20 5.01 6.12 21.12
CA ALA A 20 4.47 4.79 21.32
C ALA A 20 5.23 3.77 20.46
N SER A 21 5.34 2.55 20.96
CA SER A 21 5.93 1.43 20.23
C SER A 21 4.84 0.44 19.82
N HIS A 22 4.93 -0.02 18.59
CA HIS A 22 3.95 -0.87 17.93
C HIS A 22 4.63 -2.11 17.34
N THR A 23 3.87 -3.19 17.17
CA THR A 23 4.32 -4.38 16.47
C THR A 23 3.64 -4.47 15.10
N VAL A 24 4.44 -4.40 14.04
CA VAL A 24 3.99 -4.71 12.68
C VAL A 24 4.37 -6.14 12.33
N GLU A 25 3.38 -6.99 12.11
CA GLU A 25 3.59 -8.34 11.59
C GLU A 25 3.38 -8.34 10.07
N VAL A 26 4.39 -8.82 9.35
CA VAL A 26 4.34 -9.01 7.90
C VAL A 26 4.25 -10.49 7.62
N ARG A 27 3.23 -10.90 6.84
CA ARG A 27 3.08 -12.27 6.35
C ARG A 27 3.07 -12.26 4.83
N VAL A 28 3.96 -13.04 4.23
CA VAL A 28 4.07 -13.19 2.77
C VAL A 28 3.85 -14.65 2.43
N SER A 29 2.95 -14.96 1.50
CA SER A 29 2.70 -16.33 1.03
C SER A 29 2.68 -16.40 -0.48
N ASN A 30 3.06 -17.55 -1.06
CA ASN A 30 3.03 -17.82 -2.49
C ASN A 30 2.03 -18.94 -2.86
N GLY A 31 0.98 -19.12 -2.03
CA GLY A 31 -0.01 -20.19 -2.16
C GLY A 31 0.48 -21.58 -1.74
N LYS A 32 1.79 -21.81 -1.62
CA LYS A 32 2.37 -23.10 -1.17
C LYS A 32 2.94 -23.02 0.23
N THR A 33 3.64 -21.94 0.53
CA THR A 33 4.28 -21.71 1.83
C THR A 33 4.02 -20.26 2.24
N ALA A 34 4.15 -20.00 3.55
CA ALA A 34 3.97 -18.69 4.15
C ALA A 34 5.14 -18.39 5.06
N TYR A 35 5.59 -17.14 5.01
CA TYR A 35 6.69 -16.58 5.78
C TYR A 35 6.11 -15.44 6.61
N ALA A 36 6.47 -15.39 7.89
CA ALA A 36 5.95 -14.38 8.80
C ALA A 36 7.08 -13.81 9.67
N LYS A 37 7.05 -12.51 9.89
CA LYS A 37 7.97 -11.83 10.82
C LYS A 37 7.27 -10.67 11.50
N LYS A 38 7.56 -10.49 12.79
CA LYS A 38 7.14 -9.34 13.59
C LYS A 38 8.30 -8.36 13.69
N PHE A 39 7.99 -7.08 13.53
CA PHE A 39 8.90 -5.95 13.63
C PHE A 39 8.35 -4.97 14.66
N THR A 40 9.22 -4.47 15.54
CA THR A 40 8.88 -3.40 16.45
C THR A 40 9.14 -2.08 15.75
N MET A 41 8.14 -1.21 15.69
CA MET A 41 8.22 0.13 15.11
C MET A 41 7.89 1.16 16.18
N VAL A 42 8.53 2.32 16.10
CA VAL A 42 8.26 3.46 16.99
C VAL A 42 7.56 4.54 16.15
N ASP A 43 6.60 5.22 16.76
CA ASP A 43 5.87 6.29 16.09
C ASP A 43 6.80 7.32 15.46
N ARG A 44 6.60 7.54 14.15
CA ARG A 44 7.33 8.50 13.30
C ARG A 44 8.81 8.18 13.12
N GLU A 45 9.24 6.97 13.46
CA GLU A 45 10.58 6.48 13.18
C GLU A 45 10.59 5.49 12.03
N GLN A 46 11.63 5.57 11.19
CA GLN A 46 11.84 4.63 10.10
C GLN A 46 12.51 3.36 10.63
N GLY A 47 11.88 2.21 10.40
CA GLY A 47 12.46 0.89 10.61
C GLY A 47 13.02 0.32 9.30
N SER A 48 14.18 -0.34 9.36
CA SER A 48 14.75 -1.11 8.25
C SER A 48 15.31 -2.43 8.76
N HIS A 49 14.85 -3.52 8.16
CA HIS A 49 15.16 -4.87 8.59
C HIS A 49 15.44 -5.78 7.40
N VAL A 50 16.50 -6.60 7.52
CA VAL A 50 16.85 -7.65 6.56
C VAL A 50 17.10 -8.90 7.38
N LEU A 51 16.22 -9.90 7.27
CA LEU A 51 16.28 -11.09 8.15
C LEU A 51 15.89 -12.36 7.39
N PRO A 52 16.52 -13.50 7.69
CA PRO A 52 16.08 -14.79 7.17
C PRO A 52 14.74 -15.19 7.82
N VAL A 53 13.84 -15.73 7.00
CA VAL A 53 12.54 -16.25 7.42
C VAL A 53 12.39 -17.69 6.92
N LYS A 54 11.91 -18.58 7.79
CA LYS A 54 11.71 -20.00 7.47
C LYS A 54 10.24 -20.25 7.16
N GLY A 55 9.98 -20.82 5.98
CA GLY A 55 8.67 -21.29 5.59
C GLY A 55 8.30 -22.60 6.29
N LYS A 56 7.02 -22.97 6.25
CA LYS A 56 6.55 -24.27 6.80
C LYS A 56 7.15 -25.48 6.07
N ASP A 57 7.54 -25.28 4.82
CA ASP A 57 8.26 -26.25 3.99
C ASP A 57 9.76 -26.36 4.34
N GLY A 58 10.20 -25.67 5.40
CA GLY A 58 11.58 -25.70 5.89
C GLY A 58 12.56 -24.83 5.10
N ARG A 59 12.13 -24.23 3.98
CA ARG A 59 12.97 -23.36 3.14
C ARG A 59 13.17 -22.00 3.79
N TYR A 60 14.39 -21.48 3.69
CA TYR A 60 14.71 -20.13 4.11
C TYR A 60 14.60 -19.17 2.92
N GLN A 61 14.10 -17.98 3.18
CA GLN A 61 14.11 -16.82 2.29
C GLN A 61 14.61 -15.61 3.08
N GLU A 62 15.10 -14.60 2.37
CA GLU A 62 15.38 -13.29 2.94
C GLU A 62 14.13 -12.43 2.87
N MET A 63 13.75 -11.82 4.00
CA MET A 63 12.71 -10.80 4.06
C MET A 63 13.35 -9.45 4.34
N ILE A 64 13.16 -8.51 3.42
CA ILE A 64 13.51 -7.10 3.61
C ILE A 64 12.21 -6.36 3.95
N PHE A 65 12.21 -5.60 5.05
CA PHE A 65 11.10 -4.74 5.42
C PHE A 65 11.63 -3.36 5.81
N ASN A 66 11.19 -2.35 5.07
CA ASN A 66 11.36 -0.95 5.43
C ASN A 66 9.98 -0.37 5.73
N GLY A 67 9.87 0.41 6.81
CA GLY A 67 8.60 1.00 7.19
C GLY A 67 8.76 2.33 7.91
N LEU A 68 7.78 3.21 7.76
CA LEU A 68 7.55 4.38 8.61
C LEU A 68 6.10 4.33 9.08
N LEU A 69 5.89 4.26 10.39
CA LEU A 69 4.56 4.21 11.00
C LEU A 69 4.26 5.57 11.64
N ALA A 70 3.15 6.21 11.29
CA ALA A 70 2.77 7.49 11.85
C ALA A 70 1.29 7.48 12.29
N PRO A 71 0.96 7.97 13.50
CA PRO A 71 -0.43 8.05 13.93
C PRO A 71 -1.20 9.08 13.10
N LEU A 72 -2.42 8.73 12.68
CA LEU A 72 -3.31 9.65 11.97
C LEU A 72 -4.03 10.57 12.96
N SER A 73 -3.72 11.87 12.90
CA SER A 73 -4.25 12.87 13.82
C SER A 73 -5.79 12.93 13.91
N ARG A 74 -6.49 12.59 12.82
CA ARG A 74 -7.96 12.64 12.73
C ARG A 74 -8.64 11.30 13.03
N GLN A 75 -7.89 10.23 13.28
CA GLN A 75 -8.43 8.89 13.47
C GLN A 75 -7.68 8.17 14.60
N PRO A 76 -8.15 8.30 15.86
CA PRO A 76 -7.54 7.59 16.99
C PRO A 76 -7.42 6.08 16.73
N GLY A 77 -6.24 5.52 17.04
CA GLY A 77 -5.93 4.10 16.82
C GLY A 77 -5.70 3.70 15.36
N ALA A 78 -5.70 4.66 14.42
CA ALA A 78 -5.31 4.44 13.03
C ALA A 78 -3.93 5.03 12.75
N TYR A 79 -3.17 4.34 11.93
CA TYR A 79 -1.80 4.65 11.61
C TYR A 79 -1.60 4.61 10.10
N GLU A 80 -0.87 5.57 9.57
CA GLU A 80 -0.30 5.50 8.24
C GLU A 80 0.98 4.65 8.31
N LEU A 81 1.06 3.63 7.47
CA LEU A 81 2.27 2.85 7.25
C LEU A 81 2.74 3.07 5.81
N GLN A 82 3.87 3.75 5.66
CA GLN A 82 4.64 3.74 4.41
C GLN A 82 5.56 2.54 4.47
N TYR A 83 5.42 1.59 3.55
CA TYR A 83 6.20 0.35 3.61
C TYR A 83 6.86 0.01 2.27
N GLN A 84 7.96 -0.72 2.37
CA GLN A 84 8.51 -1.57 1.33
C GLN A 84 8.75 -2.95 1.94
N VAL A 85 8.31 -3.99 1.26
CA VAL A 85 8.58 -5.39 1.61
C VAL A 85 9.15 -6.12 0.40
N GLU A 86 10.17 -6.94 0.62
CA GLU A 86 10.67 -7.91 -0.35
C GLU A 86 10.77 -9.28 0.32
N LEU A 87 10.40 -10.32 -0.41
CA LEU A 87 10.73 -11.69 -0.07
C LEU A 87 11.42 -12.33 -1.27
N SER A 88 12.67 -12.74 -1.09
CA SER A 88 13.48 -13.35 -2.15
C SER A 88 14.48 -14.35 -1.56
N GLY A 89 15.20 -15.08 -2.41
CA GLY A 89 16.32 -15.92 -1.96
C GLY A 89 17.60 -15.13 -1.68
N GLY A 90 17.54 -13.79 -1.70
CA GLY A 90 18.69 -12.88 -1.71
C GLY A 90 19.01 -12.34 -3.10
N ARG A 91 19.89 -11.33 -3.16
CA ARG A 91 20.21 -10.50 -4.35
C ARG A 91 20.43 -11.28 -5.65
N ASP A 92 21.04 -12.46 -5.58
CA ASP A 92 21.41 -13.24 -6.75
C ASP A 92 20.73 -14.59 -6.91
N ALA A 93 19.90 -14.98 -5.94
CA ALA A 93 19.27 -16.29 -5.95
C ALA A 93 18.31 -16.47 -7.13
N GLU A 94 18.32 -17.66 -7.71
CA GLU A 94 17.26 -18.10 -8.61
C GLU A 94 15.97 -18.38 -7.83
N GLY A 95 14.84 -18.30 -8.53
CA GLY A 95 13.55 -18.65 -7.98
C GLY A 95 12.58 -17.49 -7.88
N PRO A 96 11.42 -17.74 -7.25
CA PRO A 96 10.35 -16.77 -7.15
C PRO A 96 10.65 -15.73 -6.07
N SER A 97 10.32 -14.47 -6.34
CA SER A 97 10.34 -13.38 -5.38
C SER A 97 9.13 -12.46 -5.55
N ILE A 98 8.85 -11.67 -4.52
CA ILE A 98 7.84 -10.63 -4.54
C ILE A 98 8.40 -9.39 -3.86
N GLN A 99 8.17 -8.23 -4.45
CA GLN A 99 8.44 -6.94 -3.85
C GLN A 99 7.17 -6.09 -3.90
N SER A 100 6.88 -5.35 -2.85
CA SER A 100 5.79 -4.37 -2.83
C SER A 100 6.17 -3.16 -2.01
N GLN A 101 5.73 -1.99 -2.46
CA GLN A 101 5.82 -0.74 -1.70
C GLN A 101 4.52 0.04 -1.84
N SER A 102 4.07 0.67 -0.77
CA SER A 102 2.89 1.55 -0.76
C SER A 102 2.76 2.30 0.56
N ASP A 103 1.84 3.26 0.59
CA ASP A 103 1.30 3.83 1.82
C ASP A 103 -0.09 3.24 2.06
N VAL A 104 -0.34 2.80 3.29
CA VAL A 104 -1.64 2.26 3.71
C VAL A 104 -2.04 2.76 5.08
N VAL A 105 -3.34 2.75 5.36
CA VAL A 105 -3.88 2.95 6.70
C VAL A 105 -4.07 1.61 7.38
N LEU A 106 -3.52 1.44 8.58
CA LEU A 106 -3.72 0.31 9.47
C LEU A 106 -4.44 0.76 10.73
N ARG A 107 -5.14 -0.17 11.38
CA ARG A 107 -5.70 0.03 12.72
C ARG A 107 -5.11 -1.03 13.65
N ALA A 108 -4.81 -0.64 14.88
CA ALA A 108 -4.32 -1.57 15.88
C ALA A 108 -5.37 -2.68 16.10
N GLY A 109 -4.94 -3.94 16.13
CA GLY A 109 -5.83 -5.11 16.24
C GLY A 109 -6.50 -5.54 14.92
N GLU A 110 -6.20 -4.89 13.79
CA GLU A 110 -6.73 -5.26 12.46
C GLU A 110 -5.62 -5.73 11.51
N GLY A 111 -5.96 -6.70 10.64
CA GLY A 111 -5.08 -7.16 9.56
C GLY A 111 -5.50 -6.63 8.19
N LEU A 112 -4.56 -6.09 7.42
CA LEU A 112 -4.76 -5.63 6.04
C LEU A 112 -4.13 -6.60 5.03
N ASN A 113 -4.93 -7.09 4.09
CA ASN A 113 -4.38 -7.77 2.92
C ASN A 113 -3.93 -6.69 1.93
N ALA A 114 -2.64 -6.41 1.92
CA ALA A 114 -2.05 -5.32 1.16
C ALA A 114 -1.84 -5.67 -0.32
N VAL A 115 -1.55 -6.95 -0.63
CA VAL A 115 -1.31 -7.42 -1.99
C VAL A 115 -1.92 -8.81 -2.21
N GLU A 116 -2.52 -9.01 -3.38
CA GLU A 116 -2.84 -10.31 -3.99
C GLU A 116 -2.38 -10.29 -5.45
N CYS A 117 -1.30 -10.97 -5.80
CA CYS A 117 -0.73 -10.90 -7.15
C CYS A 117 -0.35 -12.31 -7.64
N GLY A 118 -1.17 -12.87 -8.53
CA GLY A 118 -1.05 -14.28 -8.90
C GLY A 118 -1.18 -15.19 -7.66
N SER A 119 -0.13 -15.94 -7.35
CA SER A 119 -0.08 -16.79 -6.14
C SER A 119 0.41 -16.04 -4.90
N TRP A 120 0.90 -14.82 -5.04
CA TRP A 120 1.45 -14.04 -3.94
C TRP A 120 0.37 -13.33 -3.14
N LYS A 121 0.52 -13.35 -1.82
CA LYS A 121 -0.29 -12.59 -0.88
C LYS A 121 0.62 -11.91 0.14
N ILE A 122 0.39 -10.64 0.42
CA ILE A 122 1.05 -9.87 1.48
C ILE A 122 -0.01 -9.37 2.45
N ASP A 123 0.16 -9.74 3.70
CA ASP A 123 -0.71 -9.43 4.81
C ASP A 123 0.08 -8.64 5.86
N LEU A 124 -0.46 -7.50 6.29
CA LEU A 124 0.11 -6.61 7.30
C LEU A 124 -0.80 -6.57 8.51
N LEU A 125 -0.27 -6.75 9.72
CA LEU A 125 -1.04 -6.66 10.96
C LEU A 125 -0.38 -5.69 11.92
N LEU A 126 -1.16 -4.85 12.57
CA LEU A 126 -0.70 -3.95 13.61
C LEU A 126 -1.18 -4.46 14.98
N ASP A 127 -0.26 -4.64 15.92
CA ASP A 127 -0.51 -5.01 17.32
C ASP A 127 -1.37 -6.27 17.50
N GLY A 128 -1.07 -7.34 16.75
CA GLY A 128 -1.65 -8.67 16.98
C GLY A 128 -3.06 -8.89 16.42
N GLY A 129 -3.44 -8.14 15.39
CA GLY A 129 -4.76 -8.23 14.77
C GLY A 129 -5.14 -9.58 14.13
N SER A 130 -6.35 -9.62 13.54
CA SER A 130 -6.87 -10.81 12.84
C SER A 130 -7.41 -10.46 11.44
N PHE A 131 -7.54 -11.51 10.61
CA PHE A 131 -8.11 -11.43 9.26
C PHE A 131 -9.48 -12.13 9.20
N PRO A 132 -10.39 -11.69 8.30
CA PRO A 132 -10.28 -10.52 7.43
C PRO A 132 -10.72 -9.24 8.16
N ALA A 133 -9.87 -8.21 8.20
CA ALA A 133 -10.38 -6.89 8.58
C ALA A 133 -11.18 -6.29 7.41
N LYS A 134 -12.16 -5.45 7.73
CA LYS A 134 -12.77 -4.55 6.75
C LYS A 134 -11.66 -3.61 6.25
N ASN A 135 -11.65 -3.26 4.96
CA ASN A 135 -10.69 -2.26 4.46
C ASN A 135 -10.80 -1.00 5.34
N ALA A 136 -9.71 -0.67 6.04
CA ALA A 136 -9.69 0.51 6.90
C ALA A 136 -10.04 1.76 6.08
N PRO A 137 -10.84 2.70 6.64
CA PRO A 137 -11.11 3.97 5.97
C PRO A 137 -9.79 4.67 5.56
N GLY A 138 -9.74 5.21 4.34
CA GLY A 138 -8.54 5.84 3.80
C GLY A 138 -7.70 4.93 2.88
N ASN A 139 -8.08 3.67 2.73
CA ASN A 139 -7.48 2.76 1.75
C ASN A 139 -8.35 2.59 0.50
N LEU A 140 -7.72 2.53 -0.66
CA LEU A 140 -8.28 2.05 -1.91
C LEU A 140 -7.67 0.70 -2.26
N ARG A 141 -8.48 -0.23 -2.75
CA ARG A 141 -8.02 -1.47 -3.37
C ARG A 141 -8.10 -1.30 -4.88
N VAL A 142 -6.94 -1.30 -5.53
CA VAL A 142 -6.82 -1.18 -6.99
C VAL A 142 -6.44 -2.54 -7.55
N GLY A 143 -7.22 -3.03 -8.51
CA GLY A 143 -7.01 -4.33 -9.15
C GLY A 143 -6.79 -4.20 -10.66
N ALA A 144 -5.83 -4.94 -11.18
CA ALA A 144 -5.61 -5.18 -12.60
C ALA A 144 -5.78 -6.66 -12.93
N GLU A 145 -6.54 -6.96 -13.99
CA GLU A 145 -6.66 -8.27 -14.60
C GLU A 145 -6.19 -8.18 -16.05
N LEU A 146 -5.04 -8.79 -16.35
CA LEU A 146 -4.51 -8.92 -17.71
C LEU A 146 -4.89 -10.30 -18.24
N THR A 147 -5.62 -10.33 -19.34
CA THR A 147 -5.99 -11.55 -20.06
C THR A 147 -5.43 -11.49 -21.47
N GLY A 148 -4.66 -12.49 -21.88
CA GLY A 148 -4.20 -12.69 -23.26
C GLY A 148 -4.37 -14.15 -23.67
N ASP A 149 -3.92 -14.51 -24.88
CA ASP A 149 -4.22 -15.81 -25.51
C ASP A 149 -3.86 -17.04 -24.67
N LYS A 150 -2.83 -16.94 -23.82
CA LYS A 150 -2.31 -18.07 -23.02
C LYS A 150 -2.13 -17.76 -21.54
N ALA A 151 -2.50 -16.56 -21.10
CA ALA A 151 -2.24 -16.13 -19.72
C ALA A 151 -3.36 -15.24 -19.21
N LYS A 152 -3.78 -15.53 -17.97
CA LYS A 152 -4.62 -14.66 -17.16
C LYS A 152 -3.88 -14.35 -15.87
N ILE A 153 -3.66 -13.08 -15.59
CA ILE A 153 -2.98 -12.63 -14.37
C ILE A 153 -3.84 -11.57 -13.73
N ALA A 154 -4.04 -11.72 -12.42
CA ALA A 154 -4.71 -10.75 -11.60
C ALA A 154 -3.76 -10.26 -10.52
N CYS A 155 -3.76 -8.96 -10.31
CA CYS A 155 -3.00 -8.31 -9.26
C CYS A 155 -3.88 -7.25 -8.59
N ARG A 156 -3.98 -7.30 -7.27
CA ARG A 156 -4.68 -6.33 -6.43
C ARG A 156 -3.70 -5.79 -5.42
N GLN A 157 -3.73 -4.48 -5.22
CA GLN A 157 -2.93 -3.80 -4.23
C GLN A 157 -3.81 -2.81 -3.48
N VAL A 158 -3.64 -2.77 -2.16
CA VAL A 158 -4.20 -1.72 -1.32
C VAL A 158 -3.21 -0.56 -1.23
N VAL A 159 -3.73 0.65 -1.40
CA VAL A 159 -2.97 1.89 -1.50
C VAL A 159 -3.81 3.05 -0.98
N ARG A 160 -3.17 4.00 -0.30
CA ARG A 160 -3.79 5.27 0.07
C ARG A 160 -3.95 6.18 -1.16
N PRO A 161 -5.09 6.86 -1.35
CA PRO A 161 -5.20 7.91 -2.36
C PRO A 161 -4.05 8.92 -2.28
N GLY A 162 -3.51 9.32 -3.42
CA GLY A 162 -2.37 10.23 -3.55
C GLY A 162 -1.01 9.57 -3.35
N ALA A 163 -0.92 8.33 -2.87
CA ALA A 163 0.34 7.63 -2.67
C ALA A 163 0.73 6.81 -3.90
N GLN A 164 2.03 6.75 -4.18
CA GLN A 164 2.57 5.83 -5.17
C GLN A 164 2.59 4.40 -4.59
N ALA A 165 2.23 3.43 -5.42
CA ALA A 165 2.31 2.02 -5.07
C ALA A 165 2.99 1.23 -6.19
N ASN A 166 3.77 0.22 -5.80
CA ASN A 166 4.32 -0.75 -6.73
C ASN A 166 4.21 -2.15 -6.15
N VAL A 167 4.01 -3.11 -7.05
CA VAL A 167 4.21 -4.53 -6.79
C VAL A 167 4.95 -5.15 -7.97
N ALA A 168 5.97 -5.93 -7.66
CA ALA A 168 6.74 -6.69 -8.63
C ALA A 168 6.78 -8.15 -8.19
N ASP A 169 6.03 -9.02 -8.88
CA ASP A 169 6.26 -10.45 -8.79
C ASP A 169 7.38 -10.82 -9.76
N SER A 170 8.25 -11.74 -9.36
CA SER A 170 9.25 -12.20 -10.29
C SER A 170 9.70 -13.63 -10.10
N LEU A 171 10.20 -14.21 -11.19
CA LEU A 171 10.89 -15.48 -11.20
C LEU A 171 12.22 -15.29 -11.95
N LYS A 172 13.32 -15.35 -11.21
CA LYS A 172 14.67 -15.35 -11.78
C LYS A 172 15.04 -16.78 -12.18
N ARG A 173 15.35 -17.01 -13.46
CA ARG A 173 15.77 -18.31 -13.99
C ARG A 173 16.82 -18.11 -15.07
N LYS A 174 17.98 -18.75 -14.94
CA LYS A 174 19.11 -18.59 -15.86
C LYS A 174 19.48 -17.12 -16.08
N GLY A 175 19.49 -16.34 -15.00
CA GLY A 175 19.79 -14.90 -15.02
C GLY A 175 18.70 -14.00 -15.62
N LYS A 176 17.59 -14.54 -16.14
CA LYS A 176 16.48 -13.73 -16.70
C LYS A 176 15.37 -13.56 -15.66
N LYS A 177 14.83 -12.34 -15.56
CA LYS A 177 13.68 -12.01 -14.70
C LYS A 177 12.39 -12.08 -15.52
N HIS A 178 11.49 -12.96 -15.11
CA HIS A 178 10.12 -13.06 -15.63
C HIS A 178 9.15 -12.59 -14.55
N GLY A 179 7.91 -12.25 -14.91
CA GLY A 179 6.90 -11.82 -13.94
C GLY A 179 6.22 -10.51 -14.31
N LEU A 180 5.51 -9.95 -13.34
CA LEU A 180 4.66 -8.79 -13.41
C LEU A 180 5.31 -7.62 -12.65
N VAL A 181 5.25 -6.42 -13.22
CA VAL A 181 5.46 -5.18 -12.47
C VAL A 181 4.23 -4.31 -12.65
N PHE A 182 3.65 -3.86 -11.56
CA PHE A 182 2.46 -3.02 -11.54
C PHE A 182 2.72 -1.79 -10.67
N ASN A 183 2.78 -0.62 -11.30
CA ASN A 183 2.93 0.68 -10.66
C ASN A 183 1.60 1.43 -10.71
N LEU A 184 1.28 2.12 -9.63
CA LEU A 184 0.02 2.80 -9.42
C LEU A 184 0.23 4.15 -8.75
N LEU A 185 -0.60 5.11 -9.14
CA LEU A 185 -0.80 6.38 -8.44
C LEU A 185 -2.29 6.74 -8.53
N PRO A 186 -3.14 6.24 -7.60
CA PRO A 186 -4.53 6.63 -7.53
C PRO A 186 -4.66 8.01 -6.87
N GLY A 187 -5.64 8.79 -7.30
CA GLY A 187 -6.04 10.05 -6.70
C GLY A 187 -7.55 10.21 -6.71
N PRO A 188 -8.09 11.15 -5.92
CA PRO A 188 -9.52 11.45 -5.93
C PRO A 188 -9.93 12.07 -7.27
N ASP A 189 -11.12 11.70 -7.76
CA ASP A 189 -11.81 12.33 -8.89
C ASP A 189 -13.29 12.56 -8.53
N GLU A 190 -13.95 13.53 -9.15
CA GLU A 190 -15.36 13.83 -8.89
C GLU A 190 -16.28 12.61 -9.13
N LYS A 191 -15.93 11.76 -10.10
CA LYS A 191 -16.72 10.59 -10.50
C LYS A 191 -16.19 9.27 -9.93
N GLY A 192 -15.10 9.31 -9.16
CA GLY A 192 -14.46 8.11 -8.62
C GLY A 192 -12.98 8.32 -8.32
N VAL A 193 -12.13 7.48 -8.89
CA VAL A 193 -10.68 7.48 -8.65
C VAL A 193 -9.97 7.78 -9.97
N PHE A 194 -9.20 8.87 -10.04
CA PHE A 194 -8.25 9.06 -11.12
C PHE A 194 -7.07 8.11 -10.89
N LEU A 195 -6.69 7.33 -11.88
CA LEU A 195 -5.61 6.34 -11.77
C LEU A 195 -4.56 6.60 -12.84
N GLN A 196 -3.32 6.82 -12.42
CA GLN A 196 -2.16 6.64 -13.30
C GLN A 196 -1.56 5.26 -13.05
N TYR A 197 -1.20 4.55 -14.12
CA TYR A 197 -0.67 3.20 -13.99
C TYR A 197 0.40 2.86 -15.03
N GLN A 198 1.27 1.94 -14.67
CA GLN A 198 2.18 1.24 -15.59
C GLN A 198 2.19 -0.24 -15.23
N LEU A 199 1.96 -1.09 -16.21
CA LEU A 199 1.93 -2.54 -16.09
C LEU A 199 2.89 -3.15 -17.10
N SER A 200 3.82 -3.98 -16.62
CA SER A 200 4.65 -4.83 -17.48
C SER A 200 4.48 -6.29 -17.08
N TYR A 201 4.51 -7.19 -18.06
CA TYR A 201 4.44 -8.62 -17.83
C TYR A 201 5.34 -9.37 -18.80
N THR A 202 6.24 -10.20 -18.27
CA THR A 202 7.14 -11.06 -19.04
C THR A 202 6.80 -12.52 -18.73
N PRO A 203 6.12 -13.25 -19.63
CA PRO A 203 5.79 -14.64 -19.40
C PRO A 203 7.04 -15.53 -19.41
N LEU A 204 6.96 -16.67 -18.73
CA LEU A 204 8.04 -17.67 -18.70
C LEU A 204 8.32 -18.27 -20.08
N SER A 205 7.27 -18.42 -20.89
CA SER A 205 7.31 -19.07 -22.19
C SER A 205 7.48 -18.09 -23.34
N ALA A 206 7.78 -16.80 -23.11
CA ALA A 206 7.88 -15.82 -24.18
C ALA A 206 9.23 -15.92 -24.92
N PRO A 207 9.27 -16.39 -26.19
CA PRO A 207 10.46 -16.26 -27.03
C PRO A 207 10.65 -14.82 -27.54
N LYS A 208 9.60 -13.98 -27.55
CA LYS A 208 9.59 -12.65 -28.20
C LYS A 208 8.85 -11.56 -27.41
N GLY A 209 9.27 -11.29 -26.18
CA GLY A 209 9.08 -9.98 -25.54
C GLY A 209 8.16 -9.93 -24.33
N SER A 210 8.17 -8.78 -23.67
CA SER A 210 7.31 -8.42 -22.53
C SER A 210 6.10 -7.64 -23.01
N PHE A 211 4.95 -7.88 -22.41
CA PHE A 211 3.82 -6.96 -22.45
C PHE A 211 4.16 -5.71 -21.63
N GLN A 212 3.87 -4.52 -22.16
CA GLN A 212 3.96 -3.27 -21.41
C GLN A 212 2.81 -2.35 -21.81
N THR A 213 2.18 -1.72 -20.82
CA THR A 213 1.22 -0.65 -21.02
C THR A 213 1.34 0.36 -19.89
N HIS A 214 1.02 1.61 -20.18
CA HIS A 214 0.82 2.64 -19.18
C HIS A 214 -0.39 3.48 -19.62
N GLY A 215 -0.95 4.25 -18.70
CA GLY A 215 -2.11 5.06 -19.01
C GLY A 215 -2.61 5.85 -17.81
N GLN A 216 -3.66 6.61 -18.09
CA GLN A 216 -4.41 7.36 -17.11
C GLN A 216 -5.90 7.15 -17.40
N GLU A 217 -6.70 6.87 -16.37
CA GLU A 217 -8.14 6.74 -16.51
C GLU A 217 -8.88 7.09 -15.21
N THR A 218 -10.17 7.38 -15.32
CA THR A 218 -11.05 7.58 -14.17
C THR A 218 -11.86 6.32 -13.92
N LEU A 219 -11.62 5.67 -12.80
CA LEU A 219 -12.31 4.47 -12.35
C LEU A 219 -13.51 4.84 -11.47
N ILE A 220 -14.69 4.37 -11.84
CA ILE A 220 -15.87 4.43 -10.97
C ILE A 220 -15.73 3.32 -9.92
N LEU A 221 -15.82 3.68 -8.64
CA LEU A 221 -15.68 2.73 -7.53
C LEU A 221 -16.67 1.54 -7.68
N GLY A 222 -16.14 0.32 -7.53
CA GLY A 222 -16.91 -0.93 -7.68
C GLY A 222 -17.24 -1.30 -9.12
N LYS A 223 -16.82 -0.53 -10.13
CA LYS A 223 -16.99 -0.86 -11.55
C LYS A 223 -15.66 -1.27 -12.18
N LYS A 224 -15.76 -2.14 -13.18
CA LYS A 224 -14.65 -2.63 -13.98
C LYS A 224 -14.52 -1.76 -15.23
N SER A 225 -13.37 -1.12 -15.42
CA SER A 225 -12.95 -0.53 -16.69
C SER A 225 -12.26 -1.62 -17.52
N VAL A 226 -12.56 -1.72 -18.81
CA VAL A 226 -11.98 -2.76 -19.69
C VAL A 226 -11.43 -2.12 -20.94
N THR A 227 -10.12 -2.28 -21.15
CA THR A 227 -9.42 -1.87 -22.37
C THR A 227 -8.97 -3.11 -23.14
N LYS A 228 -9.32 -3.19 -24.42
CA LYS A 228 -8.86 -4.24 -25.34
C LYS A 228 -7.85 -3.65 -26.32
N LYS A 229 -6.69 -4.29 -26.50
CA LYS A 229 -5.79 -4.02 -27.62
C LYS A 229 -5.37 -5.36 -28.28
N SER A 230 -4.71 -5.29 -29.42
CA SER A 230 -4.33 -6.50 -30.18
C SER A 230 -3.58 -7.51 -29.30
N GLY A 231 -4.20 -8.66 -29.02
CA GLY A 231 -3.63 -9.76 -28.25
C GLY A 231 -3.83 -9.72 -26.73
N TYR A 232 -4.51 -8.70 -26.17
CA TYR A 232 -4.82 -8.67 -24.74
C TYR A 232 -6.04 -7.82 -24.36
N GLN A 233 -6.58 -8.13 -23.18
CA GLN A 233 -7.58 -7.36 -22.46
C GLN A 233 -7.01 -7.00 -21.08
N LEU A 234 -6.92 -5.71 -20.79
CA LEU A 234 -6.64 -5.20 -19.45
C LEU A 234 -7.95 -4.74 -18.83
N ALA A 235 -8.25 -5.22 -17.64
CA ALA A 235 -9.33 -4.70 -16.86
C ALA A 235 -8.87 -4.15 -15.52
N LEU A 236 -9.33 -2.95 -15.20
CA LEU A 236 -8.96 -2.20 -14.02
C LEU A 236 -10.18 -1.98 -13.14
N THR A 237 -9.97 -2.03 -11.82
CA THR A 237 -11.02 -1.90 -10.79
C THR A 237 -10.46 -1.09 -9.63
N ALA A 238 -11.32 -0.28 -9.01
CA ALA A 238 -11.02 0.39 -7.76
C ALA A 238 -12.18 0.16 -6.78
N GLU A 239 -11.86 -0.23 -5.56
CA GLU A 239 -12.80 -0.46 -4.47
C GLU A 239 -12.34 0.28 -3.21
N GLY A 240 -13.26 0.58 -2.29
CA GLY A 240 -12.95 1.27 -1.03
C GLY A 240 -13.74 2.56 -0.87
N ARG A 241 -13.25 3.45 -0.01
CA ARG A 241 -13.86 4.76 0.26
C ARG A 241 -12.78 5.83 0.19
N LEU A 242 -13.04 6.87 -0.60
CA LEU A 242 -12.20 8.05 -0.64
C LEU A 242 -12.37 8.86 0.67
N PRO A 243 -11.29 9.47 1.18
CA PRO A 243 -11.37 10.40 2.31
C PRO A 243 -12.34 11.54 2.00
N GLU A 244 -13.23 11.83 2.93
CA GLU A 244 -14.25 12.88 2.78
C GLU A 244 -13.62 14.28 2.61
N ALA A 245 -12.48 14.51 3.26
CA ALA A 245 -11.72 15.76 3.21
C ALA A 245 -10.98 16.02 1.89
N GLU A 246 -10.90 15.04 1.00
CA GLU A 246 -10.25 15.17 -0.32
C GLU A 246 -11.23 15.46 -1.45
N ARG A 247 -12.53 15.43 -1.16
CA ARG A 247 -13.51 16.01 -2.07
C ARG A 247 -13.27 17.52 -2.03
N LYS A 248 -12.74 18.09 -3.13
CA LYS A 248 -12.69 19.55 -3.29
C LYS A 248 -14.03 20.10 -2.81
N PRO A 249 -14.05 21.09 -1.89
CA PRO A 249 -15.30 21.73 -1.53
C PRO A 249 -15.94 22.17 -2.85
N ALA A 250 -17.20 21.77 -3.06
CA ALA A 250 -17.97 22.25 -4.20
C ALA A 250 -17.77 23.76 -4.24
N LYS A 251 -17.38 24.31 -5.41
CA LYS A 251 -17.22 25.76 -5.56
C LYS A 251 -18.46 26.40 -4.91
N PRO A 252 -18.30 27.32 -3.95
CA PRO A 252 -19.45 27.99 -3.36
C PRO A 252 -20.30 28.54 -4.50
N ASP A 253 -21.59 28.23 -4.46
CA ASP A 253 -22.56 28.62 -5.48
C ASP A 253 -22.53 30.15 -5.59
N GLU A 254 -21.94 30.64 -6.69
CA GLU A 254 -21.75 32.07 -6.97
C GLU A 254 -23.10 32.81 -7.10
N SER A 255 -24.22 32.08 -7.11
CA SER A 255 -25.57 32.65 -7.11
C SER A 255 -26.03 33.25 -5.78
N GLN A 256 -25.27 33.09 -4.68
CA GLN A 256 -25.54 33.77 -3.40
C GLN A 256 -24.74 35.07 -3.18
N ALA A 257 -24.28 35.71 -4.26
CA ALA A 257 -23.78 37.08 -4.18
C ALA A 257 -24.94 38.04 -3.84
N VAL A 258 -25.15 38.28 -2.55
CA VAL A 258 -26.06 39.32 -2.06
C VAL A 258 -25.56 40.68 -2.59
N PRO A 259 -26.36 41.43 -3.37
CA PRO A 259 -25.95 42.76 -3.80
C PRO A 259 -25.84 43.66 -2.58
N MET A 260 -24.62 44.16 -2.29
CA MET A 260 -24.46 45.29 -1.39
C MET A 260 -25.09 46.51 -2.05
N LEU A 261 -26.23 46.94 -1.52
CA LEU A 261 -26.81 48.25 -1.80
C LEU A 261 -25.83 49.33 -1.33
N ARG A 262 -25.51 50.26 -2.22
CA ARG A 262 -24.75 51.49 -1.96
C ARG A 262 -25.66 52.56 -1.38
#